data_AF-A0A0C3I8B6-F1
#
_entry.id   AF-A0A0C3I8B6-F1
#
_cell.length_a   1.000
_cell.length_b   1.000
_cell.length_c   1.000
_cell.angle_alpha   90.00
_cell.angle_beta   90.00
_cell.angle_gamma   90.00
#
_symmetry.space_group_name_H-M   'P 1'
#
loop_
_entity.id
_entity.type
_entity.pdbx_description
1 polymer ?
#
loop_
_entity_poly.entity_id
_entity_poly.type
_entity_poly.pdbx_seq_one_letter_code
_entity_poly.pdbx_strand_id
1 'polypeptide(L)'
;MTQRSSNTKIVIRCSEEEKSALLLAKSQIKARTWLEMFHKLLHRKKIAPPKTIIQDSVYLLEILTELKRCGNNLNQVTKLANSSKTITPQETAQLKKLAVQISSLKSKVLKSFVVEGGK
;
A
#
# COMPACT_ATOMS: atom_id res chain seq x y z
N MET A 1 25.90 6.81 17.33
CA MET A 1 26.20 5.90 16.19
C MET A 1 25.67 4.52 16.55
N THR A 2 24.52 4.10 16.01
CA THR A 2 23.91 2.81 16.32
C THR A 2 24.35 1.76 15.30
N GLN A 3 25.25 0.87 15.71
CA GLN A 3 25.59 -0.36 14.97
C GLN A 3 24.34 -1.24 14.86
N ARG A 4 23.79 -1.42 13.65
CA ARG A 4 22.83 -2.48 13.38
C ARG A 4 23.61 -3.78 13.14
N SER A 5 23.58 -4.71 14.09
CA SER A 5 24.14 -6.05 13.92
C SER A 5 23.33 -6.84 12.89
N SER A 6 23.87 -7.05 11.69
CA SER A 6 23.24 -7.93 10.69
C SER A 6 23.60 -9.40 10.97
N ASN A 7 23.06 -9.99 12.02
CA ASN A 7 23.32 -11.39 12.37
C ASN A 7 22.40 -12.40 11.66
N THR A 8 21.46 -11.95 10.82
CA THR A 8 20.55 -12.85 10.11
C THR A 8 21.13 -13.25 8.77
N LYS A 9 21.61 -14.50 8.65
CA LYS A 9 22.04 -15.09 7.38
C LYS A 9 20.84 -15.75 6.70
N ILE A 10 20.47 -15.24 5.52
CA ILE A 10 19.42 -15.83 4.67
C ILE A 10 20.11 -16.65 3.57
N VAL A 11 19.75 -17.92 3.44
CA VAL A 11 20.25 -18.82 2.39
C VAL A 11 19.10 -19.10 1.43
N ILE A 12 19.29 -18.79 0.15
CA ILE A 12 18.32 -19.06 -0.91
C ILE A 12 18.91 -20.15 -1.80
N ARG A 13 18.19 -21.26 -1.95
CA ARG A 13 18.52 -22.32 -2.92
C ARG A 13 17.86 -21.97 -4.24
N CYS A 14 18.59 -22.11 -5.33
CA CYS A 14 18.15 -21.83 -6.69
C CYS A 14 18.79 -22.83 -7.66
N SER A 15 18.19 -23.00 -8.83
CA SER A 15 18.79 -23.78 -9.92
C SER A 15 20.01 -23.08 -10.51
N GLU A 16 20.79 -23.77 -11.34
CA GLU A 16 21.98 -23.16 -11.95
C GLU A 16 21.60 -22.09 -12.99
N GLU A 17 20.47 -22.26 -13.67
CA GLU A 17 19.89 -21.28 -14.60
C GLU A 17 19.47 -20.00 -13.85
N GLU A 18 18.76 -20.16 -12.73
CA GLU A 18 18.32 -19.04 -11.88
C GLU A 18 19.51 -18.28 -11.30
N LYS A 19 20.52 -19.01 -10.82
CA LYS A 19 21.76 -18.44 -10.30
C LYS A 19 22.50 -17.64 -11.37
N SER A 20 22.57 -18.15 -12.59
CA SER A 20 23.18 -17.46 -13.72
C SER A 20 22.45 -16.15 -14.06
N ALA A 21 21.12 -16.18 -14.09
CA ALA A 21 20.30 -14.98 -14.30
C ALA A 21 20.49 -13.94 -13.19
N LEU A 22 20.58 -14.37 -11.92
CA LEU A 22 20.82 -13.50 -10.77
C LEU A 22 22.21 -12.84 -10.83
N LEU A 23 23.23 -13.58 -11.21
CA LEU A 23 24.59 -13.06 -11.38
C LEU A 23 24.66 -12.01 -12.50
N LEU A 24 24.01 -12.27 -13.63
CA LEU A 24 23.89 -11.31 -14.73
C LEU A 24 23.19 -10.02 -14.28
N ALA A 25 22.06 -10.15 -13.58
CA ALA A 25 21.32 -9.00 -13.04
C ALA A 25 22.16 -8.20 -12.03
N LYS A 26 22.91 -8.87 -11.16
CA LYS A 26 23.84 -8.23 -10.19
C LYS A 26 24.91 -7.39 -10.90
N SER A 27 25.48 -7.93 -11.98
CA SER A 27 26.49 -7.26 -12.79
C SER A 27 25.94 -6.03 -13.52
N GLN A 28 24.80 -6.17 -14.20
CA GLN A 28 24.15 -5.06 -14.93
C GLN A 28 23.81 -3.86 -14.03
N ILE A 29 23.45 -4.12 -12.78
CA ILE A 29 23.05 -3.09 -11.80
C ILE A 29 24.26 -2.60 -10.97
N LYS A 30 25.46 -3.15 -11.22
CA LYS A 30 26.71 -2.83 -10.54
C LYS A 30 26.56 -2.88 -9.02
N ALA A 31 25.96 -3.96 -8.51
CA ALA A 31 25.76 -4.17 -7.08
C ALA A 31 26.89 -5.02 -6.48
N ARG A 32 27.50 -4.57 -5.39
CA ARG A 32 28.59 -5.31 -4.71
C ARG A 32 28.04 -6.48 -3.91
N THR A 33 26.93 -6.27 -3.20
CA THR A 33 26.26 -7.32 -2.40
C THR A 33 24.88 -7.69 -2.96
N TRP A 34 24.38 -8.87 -2.59
CA TRP A 34 23.02 -9.30 -2.94
C TRP A 34 21.94 -8.40 -2.32
N LEU A 35 22.17 -7.92 -1.10
CA LEU A 35 21.26 -6.97 -0.44
C LEU A 35 21.23 -5.62 -1.18
N GLU A 36 22.38 -5.15 -1.64
CA GLU A 36 22.45 -3.93 -2.45
C GLU A 36 21.72 -4.09 -3.80
N MET A 37 21.86 -5.25 -4.44
CA MET A 37 21.11 -5.58 -5.66
C MET A 37 19.61 -5.52 -5.40
N PHE A 38 19.13 -6.12 -4.30
CA PHE A 38 17.73 -6.09 -3.90
C PHE A 38 17.21 -4.67 -3.66
N HIS A 39 17.94 -3.84 -2.91
CA HIS A 39 17.58 -2.43 -2.68
C HIS A 39 17.54 -1.63 -3.99
N LYS A 40 18.52 -1.80 -4.88
CA LYS A 40 18.54 -1.11 -6.18
C LYS A 40 17.37 -1.53 -7.07
N LEU A 41 16.99 -2.81 -7.06
CA LEU A 41 15.84 -3.33 -7.81
C LEU A 41 14.50 -2.80 -7.28
N LEU A 42 14.35 -2.70 -5.96
CA LEU A 42 13.20 -2.06 -5.30
C LEU A 42 13.08 -0.59 -5.68
N HIS A 43 14.17 0.19 -5.57
CA HIS A 43 14.17 1.61 -5.92
C HIS A 43 13.88 1.86 -7.41
N ARG A 44 14.35 0.99 -8.30
CA ARG A 44 14.07 1.06 -9.74
C ARG A 44 12.69 0.52 -10.13
N LYS A 45 11.82 0.17 -9.16
CA LYS A 45 10.50 -0.45 -9.35
C LYS A 45 10.51 -1.70 -10.25
N LYS A 46 11.65 -2.38 -10.39
CA LYS A 46 11.76 -3.60 -11.19
C LYS A 46 11.26 -4.84 -10.44
N ILE A 47 11.20 -4.75 -9.11
CA ILE A 47 10.56 -5.74 -8.25
C ILE A 47 9.48 -4.99 -7.47
N ALA A 48 8.23 -5.46 -7.56
CA ALA A 48 7.19 -4.95 -6.68
C ALA A 48 7.58 -5.31 -5.24
N PRO A 49 7.53 -4.35 -4.29
CA PRO A 49 7.79 -4.68 -2.90
C PRO A 49 6.89 -5.86 -2.49
N PRO A 50 7.39 -6.82 -1.69
CA PRO A 50 6.54 -7.89 -1.19
C PRO A 50 5.33 -7.24 -0.54
N LYS A 51 4.13 -7.54 -1.06
CA LYS A 51 2.89 -6.97 -0.54
C LYS A 51 2.71 -7.51 0.87
N THR A 52 3.05 -6.69 1.86
CA THR A 52 2.97 -7.05 3.27
C THR A 52 1.53 -7.43 3.60
N ILE A 53 1.29 -8.69 3.97
CA ILE A 53 0.00 -9.15 4.46
C ILE A 53 -0.17 -8.55 5.85
N ILE A 54 -0.96 -7.48 5.98
CA ILE A 54 -1.30 -6.94 7.30
C ILE A 54 -2.48 -7.77 7.83
N GLN A 55 -2.19 -8.81 8.63
CA GLN A 55 -3.16 -9.51 9.49
C GLN A 55 -3.39 -8.76 10.82
N ASP A 56 -3.11 -7.46 10.85
CA ASP A 56 -3.28 -6.65 12.06
C ASP A 56 -4.73 -6.17 12.17
N SER A 57 -5.46 -6.78 13.10
CA SER A 57 -6.84 -6.42 13.43
C SER A 57 -6.99 -4.94 13.84
N VAL A 58 -5.95 -4.32 14.41
CA VAL A 58 -5.95 -2.90 14.79
C VAL A 58 -5.95 -2.02 13.55
N TYR A 59 -5.07 -2.32 12.58
CA TYR A 59 -4.99 -1.58 11.32
C TYR A 59 -6.28 -1.70 10.49
N LEU A 60 -6.89 -2.89 10.46
CA LEU A 60 -8.19 -3.08 9.80
C LEU A 60 -9.30 -2.28 10.51
N LEU A 61 -9.31 -2.26 11.85
CA LEU A 61 -10.27 -1.49 12.63
C LEU A 61 -10.14 0.02 12.39
N GLU A 62 -8.92 0.54 12.25
CA GLU A 62 -8.67 1.93 11.87
C GLU A 62 -9.29 2.27 10.50
N ILE A 63 -9.07 1.41 9.51
CA ILE A 63 -9.66 1.58 8.16
C ILE A 63 -11.19 1.58 8.23
N LEU A 64 -11.79 0.63 8.95
CA LEU A 64 -13.24 0.54 9.11
C LEU A 64 -13.81 1.75 9.84
N THR A 65 -13.09 2.27 10.83
CA THR A 65 -13.47 3.47 11.58
C THR A 65 -13.49 4.70 10.68
N GLU A 66 -12.46 4.89 9.86
CA GLU A 66 -12.40 5.99 8.90
C GLU A 66 -13.47 5.89 7.81
N LEU A 67 -13.77 4.67 7.34
CA LEU A 67 -14.85 4.44 6.38
C LEU A 67 -16.22 4.78 6.99
N LYS A 68 -16.46 4.38 8.24
CA LYS A 68 -17.68 4.73 8.99
C LYS A 68 -17.83 6.24 9.15
N ARG A 69 -16.74 6.96 9.44
CA ARG A 69 -16.75 8.44 9.51
C ARG A 69 -17.13 9.07 8.16
N CYS A 70 -16.57 8.58 7.06
CA CYS A 70 -16.93 9.03 5.71
C CYS A 70 -18.43 8.82 5.41
N GLY A 71 -18.95 7.63 5.74
CA GLY A 71 -20.36 7.29 5.55
C GLY A 71 -21.31 8.17 6.39
N ASN A 72 -20.96 8.44 7.65
CA ASN A 72 -21.73 9.32 8.52
C ASN A 72 -21.80 10.76 7.97
N ASN A 73 -20.66 11.30 7.52
CA ASN A 73 -20.58 12.63 6.95
C ASN A 73 -21.38 12.73 5.64
N LEU A 74 -21.30 11.72 4.78
CA LEU A 74 -22.09 11.65 3.55
C LEU A 74 -23.59 11.67 3.87
N ASN A 75 -24.02 10.84 4.83
CA ASN A 75 -25.42 10.77 5.24
C ASN A 75 -25.93 12.11 5.80
N GLN A 76 -25.10 12.85 6.52
CA GLN A 76 -25.46 14.20 6.99
C GLN A 76 -25.68 15.16 5.82
N VAL A 77 -24.76 15.21 4.85
CA VAL A 77 -24.91 16.05 3.66
C VAL A 77 -26.17 15.68 2.88
N THR A 78 -26.45 14.39 2.70
CA THR A 78 -27.65 13.92 2.01
C THR A 78 -28.94 14.33 2.74
N LYS A 79 -28.99 14.21 4.07
CA LYS A 79 -30.16 14.63 4.86
C LYS A 79 -30.42 16.13 4.75
N LEU A 80 -29.37 16.94 4.80
CA LEU A 80 -29.47 18.40 4.64
C LEU A 80 -29.97 18.75 3.25
N ALA A 81 -29.37 18.18 2.20
CA ALA A 81 -29.78 18.40 0.82
C ALA A 81 -31.23 17.97 0.54
N ASN A 82 -31.68 16.84 1.12
CA ASN A 82 -33.06 16.38 0.97
C ASN A 82 -34.05 17.29 1.70
N SER A 83 -33.65 17.87 2.83
CA SER A 83 -34.47 18.78 3.63
C SER A 83 -34.58 20.16 2.98
N SER A 84 -33.49 20.66 2.40
CA SER A 84 -33.44 21.95 1.70
C SER A 84 -33.87 21.86 0.23
N LYS A 85 -34.00 20.64 -0.32
CA LYS A 85 -34.20 20.34 -1.75
C LYS A 85 -33.19 21.02 -2.68
N THR A 86 -32.02 21.36 -2.16
CA THR A 86 -30.96 22.02 -2.90
C THR A 86 -29.60 21.55 -2.42
N ILE A 87 -28.57 21.78 -3.21
CA ILE A 87 -27.18 21.55 -2.81
C ILE A 87 -26.40 22.85 -2.90
N THR A 88 -25.83 23.24 -1.78
CA THR A 88 -25.05 24.47 -1.67
C THR A 88 -23.61 24.26 -2.17
N PRO A 89 -22.89 25.34 -2.53
CA PRO A 89 -21.47 25.26 -2.85
C PRO A 89 -20.62 24.67 -1.72
N GLN A 90 -21.01 24.91 -0.46
CA GLN A 90 -20.34 24.38 0.72
C GLN A 90 -20.51 22.85 0.82
N GLU A 91 -21.73 22.34 0.65
CA GLU A 91 -22.01 20.91 0.62
C GLU A 91 -21.29 20.23 -0.55
N THR A 92 -21.22 20.89 -1.70
CA THR A 92 -20.45 20.42 -2.87
C THR A 92 -18.96 20.31 -2.55
N ALA A 93 -18.39 21.29 -1.84
CA ALA A 93 -16.99 21.24 -1.39
C ALA A 93 -16.76 20.10 -0.38
N GLN A 94 -17.71 19.85 0.53
CA GLN A 94 -17.66 18.73 1.46
C GLN A 94 -17.69 17.38 0.74
N LEU A 95 -18.54 17.21 -0.27
CA LEU A 95 -18.57 16.00 -1.10
C LEU A 95 -17.24 15.76 -1.83
N LYS A 96 -16.64 16.80 -2.40
CA LYS A 96 -15.30 16.71 -3.02
C LYS A 96 -14.25 16.25 -2.01
N LYS A 97 -14.27 16.78 -0.79
CA LYS A 97 -13.36 16.38 0.29
C LYS A 97 -13.56 14.91 0.67
N LEU A 98 -14.80 14.46 0.81
CA LEU A 98 -15.14 13.06 1.10
C LEU A 98 -14.65 12.12 -0.02
N ALA A 99 -14.82 12.49 -1.29
CA ALA A 99 -14.33 11.71 -2.41
C ALA A 99 -12.80 11.52 -2.39
N VAL A 100 -12.06 12.58 -2.05
CA VAL A 100 -10.59 12.51 -1.89
C VAL A 100 -10.20 11.61 -0.71
N GLN A 101 -10.90 11.72 0.43
CA GLN A 101 -10.65 10.87 1.60
C GLN A 101 -10.90 9.39 1.29
N ILE A 102 -12.01 9.06 0.64
CA ILE A 102 -12.33 7.68 0.23
C ILE A 102 -11.29 7.15 -0.77
N SER A 103 -10.86 7.96 -1.73
CA SER A 103 -9.83 7.57 -2.70
C SER A 103 -8.47 7.29 -2.03
N SER A 104 -8.10 8.13 -1.05
CA SER A 104 -6.91 7.92 -0.23
C SER A 104 -7.00 6.63 0.59
N LEU A 105 -8.16 6.38 1.23
CA LEU A 105 -8.41 5.17 2.01
C LEU A 105 -8.33 3.92 1.12
N LYS A 106 -8.99 3.93 -0.05
CA LYS A 106 -8.89 2.86 -1.06
C LYS A 106 -7.43 2.58 -1.44
N SER A 107 -6.65 3.63 -1.67
CA SER A 107 -5.23 3.49 -2.04
C SER A 107 -4.39 2.90 -0.92
N LYS A 108 -4.69 3.23 0.35
CA LYS A 108 -4.05 2.60 1.51
C LYS A 108 -4.43 1.13 1.60
N VAL A 109 -5.72 0.81 1.50
CA VAL A 109 -6.24 -0.57 1.54
C VAL A 109 -5.63 -1.43 0.42
N LEU A 110 -5.66 -0.98 -0.83
CA LEU A 110 -5.14 -1.76 -1.97
C LEU A 110 -3.62 -1.99 -1.92
N LYS A 111 -2.88 -1.10 -1.25
CA LYS A 111 -1.44 -1.31 -1.00
C LYS A 111 -1.19 -2.31 0.13
N SER A 112 -2.16 -2.49 1.03
CA SER A 112 -2.06 -3.28 2.25
C SER A 112 -2.78 -4.64 2.21
N PHE A 113 -3.75 -4.85 1.32
CA PHE A 113 -4.60 -6.05 1.25
C PHE A 113 -4.43 -6.82 -0.08
N VAL A 114 -4.33 -8.15 0.02
CA VAL A 114 -4.54 -9.10 -1.08
C VAL A 114 -5.90 -9.76 -0.82
N VAL A 115 -6.86 -9.59 -1.73
CA VAL A 115 -8.01 -10.50 -1.81
C VAL A 115 -7.49 -11.74 -2.53
N GLU A 116 -7.58 -12.91 -1.92
CA GLU A 116 -7.39 -14.17 -2.66
C GLU A 116 -8.30 -14.10 -3.88
N GLY A 117 -7.71 -14.03 -5.07
CA GLY A 117 -8.47 -14.21 -6.29
C GLY A 117 -9.11 -15.58 -6.20
N GLY A 118 -10.44 -15.61 -6.10
CA GLY A 118 -11.20 -16.85 -6.22
C GLY A 118 -10.75 -17.58 -7.47
N LYS A 119 -10.50 -18.87 -7.30
CA LYS A 119 -10.13 -19.81 -8.36
C LYS A 119 -11.12 -19.78 -9.51
#